data_AF-A0A7J4N7V4-F1
#
_entry.id   AF-A0A7J4N7V4-F1
#
_cell.length_a   1.000
_cell.length_b   1.000
_cell.length_c   1.000
_cell.angle_alpha   90.00
_cell.angle_beta   90.00
_cell.angle_gamma   90.00
#
_symmetry.space_group_name_H-M   'P 1'
#
loop_
_entity.id
_entity.type
_entity.pdbx_description
1 polymer ?
#
loop_
_entity_poly.entity_id
_entity_poly.type
_entity_poly.pdbx_seq_one_letter_code
_entity_poly.pdbx_strand_id
1 'polypeptide(L)'
;MSDDIPSNSDVLAGITKGLLEHAEEKAMAWVERFRNHEIIFIEDPCTIDRVKRQRKGPEWKMLGEVIKDRKLRLLAQMGLTLRELENDQEKTRSLRSKIHHRYGRDGLHIAEAVQNNIISNFIGLESPYIGEPVDLTNRVEKLLNDIEKYIVFIGPDDKGDVLVRRVSIRLDADVPDTLILFGAYKAKRVAISVRSKIEKAFSSYATSSVETKIKIIIFINKLN
;
A
#
# COMPACT_ATOMS: atom_id res chain seq x y z
N MET A 1 -51.40 -8.16 -44.67
CA MET A 1 -51.48 -7.24 -43.52
C MET A 1 -50.93 -8.03 -42.36
N SER A 2 -49.74 -7.66 -41.92
CA SER A 2 -49.02 -8.34 -40.84
C SER A 2 -49.34 -7.58 -39.56
N ASP A 3 -50.06 -8.20 -38.65
CA ASP A 3 -50.33 -7.64 -37.33
C ASP A 3 -49.14 -7.96 -36.41
N ASP A 4 -48.42 -6.91 -36.01
CA ASP A 4 -47.28 -6.97 -35.11
C ASP A 4 -47.73 -7.30 -33.68
N ILE A 5 -47.23 -8.41 -33.16
CA ILE A 5 -47.31 -8.77 -31.74
C ILE A 5 -46.23 -7.95 -31.01
N PRO A 6 -46.55 -7.16 -29.97
CA PRO A 6 -45.54 -6.40 -29.26
C PRO A 6 -44.61 -7.36 -28.51
N SER A 7 -43.33 -7.31 -28.87
CA SER A 7 -42.22 -8.06 -28.28
C SER A 7 -42.07 -7.76 -26.79
N ASN A 8 -42.11 -8.81 -25.97
CA ASN A 8 -41.81 -8.79 -24.52
C ASN A 8 -40.33 -8.48 -24.18
N SER A 9 -39.55 -7.89 -25.08
CA SER A 9 -38.14 -7.55 -24.87
C SER A 9 -37.92 -6.28 -24.05
N ASP A 10 -38.86 -5.34 -24.08
CA ASP A 10 -38.62 -3.98 -23.55
C ASP A 10 -38.98 -3.84 -22.06
N VAL A 11 -39.83 -4.72 -21.54
CA VAL A 11 -40.19 -4.73 -20.10
C VAL A 11 -39.10 -5.42 -19.25
N LEU A 12 -38.39 -6.40 -19.82
CA LEU A 12 -37.30 -7.12 -19.14
C LEU A 12 -36.01 -6.29 -19.04
N ALA A 13 -35.72 -5.45 -20.04
CA ALA A 13 -34.57 -4.56 -20.04
C ALA A 13 -34.72 -3.40 -19.04
N GLY A 14 -35.96 -2.92 -18.81
CA GLY A 14 -36.25 -1.85 -17.84
C GLY A 14 -36.11 -2.28 -16.38
N ILE A 15 -36.50 -3.53 -16.06
CA ILE A 15 -36.44 -4.07 -14.70
C ILE A 15 -34.99 -4.41 -14.29
N THR A 16 -34.15 -4.87 -15.22
CA THR A 16 -32.74 -5.18 -14.95
C THR A 16 -31.88 -3.94 -14.76
N LYS A 17 -32.11 -2.86 -15.52
CA LYS A 17 -31.42 -1.57 -15.31
C LYS A 17 -31.83 -0.91 -13.98
N GLY A 18 -33.12 -0.89 -13.67
CA GLY A 18 -33.62 -0.32 -12.43
C GLY A 18 -33.17 -1.06 -11.17
N LEU A 19 -32.98 -2.38 -11.23
CA LEU A 19 -32.44 -3.16 -10.11
C LEU A 19 -30.92 -2.99 -9.95
N LEU A 20 -30.15 -2.86 -11.05
CA LEU A 20 -28.71 -2.64 -11.01
C LEU A 20 -28.35 -1.25 -10.47
N GLU A 21 -29.02 -0.20 -10.94
CA GLU A 21 -28.78 1.18 -10.47
C GLU A 21 -29.17 1.34 -9.00
N HIS A 22 -30.29 0.74 -8.58
CA HIS A 22 -30.77 0.82 -7.19
C HIS A 22 -29.96 -0.08 -6.24
N ALA A 23 -29.37 -1.16 -6.74
CA ALA A 23 -28.41 -1.98 -6.00
C ALA A 23 -27.04 -1.29 -5.88
N GLU A 24 -26.57 -0.62 -6.94
CA GLU A 24 -25.34 0.19 -6.90
C GLU A 24 -25.47 1.34 -5.92
N GLU A 25 -26.55 2.10 -5.95
CA GLU A 25 -26.75 3.23 -5.03
C GLU A 25 -26.86 2.77 -3.56
N LYS A 26 -27.59 1.69 -3.30
CA LYS A 26 -27.70 1.11 -1.95
C LYS A 26 -26.39 0.48 -1.49
N ALA A 27 -25.65 -0.18 -2.37
CA ALA A 27 -24.33 -0.73 -2.08
C ALA A 27 -23.33 0.39 -1.78
N MET A 28 -23.33 1.48 -2.55
CA MET A 28 -22.50 2.65 -2.30
C MET A 28 -22.85 3.32 -0.97
N ALA A 29 -24.14 3.48 -0.65
CA ALA A 29 -24.58 4.04 0.64
C ALA A 29 -24.24 3.14 1.82
N TRP A 30 -24.33 1.81 1.68
CA TRP A 30 -23.90 0.84 2.68
C TRP A 30 -22.38 0.84 2.87
N VAL A 31 -21.63 0.83 1.76
CA VAL A 31 -20.18 0.93 1.73
C VAL A 31 -19.74 2.24 2.39
N GLU A 32 -20.42 3.35 2.16
CA GLU A 32 -20.12 4.63 2.80
C GLU A 32 -20.46 4.62 4.30
N ARG A 33 -21.63 4.14 4.72
CA ARG A 33 -22.01 4.08 6.14
C ARG A 33 -21.15 3.13 6.96
N PHE A 34 -20.80 1.99 6.38
CA PHE A 34 -19.96 0.97 7.01
C PHE A 34 -18.48 1.39 7.03
N ARG A 35 -17.98 2.02 5.96
CA ARG A 35 -16.64 2.62 5.96
C ARG A 35 -16.53 3.83 6.87
N ASN A 36 -17.60 4.62 7.00
CA ASN A 36 -17.65 5.71 7.97
C ASN A 36 -17.43 5.13 9.37
N HIS A 37 -18.09 4.01 9.73
CA HIS A 37 -17.84 3.31 10.99
C HIS A 37 -16.38 2.84 11.17
N GLU A 38 -15.72 2.42 10.11
CA GLU A 38 -14.31 2.02 10.17
C GLU A 38 -13.35 3.18 10.42
N ILE A 39 -13.66 4.38 9.93
CA ILE A 39 -12.85 5.59 10.13
C ILE A 39 -13.29 6.44 11.33
N ILE A 40 -14.36 6.06 12.05
CA ILE A 40 -14.85 6.78 13.25
C ILE A 40 -13.72 7.02 14.26
N PHE A 41 -12.79 6.07 14.41
CA PHE A 41 -11.66 6.21 15.35
C PHE A 41 -10.76 7.42 15.08
N ILE A 42 -10.80 7.98 13.86
CA ILE A 42 -10.05 9.19 13.49
C ILE A 42 -10.65 10.42 14.18
N GLU A 43 -11.95 10.41 14.50
CA GLU A 43 -12.76 11.42 15.22
C GLU A 43 -12.75 12.85 14.62
N ASP A 44 -11.69 13.26 13.92
CA ASP A 44 -11.53 14.55 13.26
C ASP A 44 -12.26 14.58 11.89
N PRO A 45 -13.31 15.42 11.74
CA PRO A 45 -14.08 15.52 10.50
C PRO A 45 -13.21 15.92 9.29
N CYS A 46 -12.24 16.80 9.49
CA CYS A 46 -11.34 17.25 8.43
C CYS A 46 -10.47 16.11 7.86
N THR A 47 -9.97 15.22 8.72
CA THR A 47 -9.21 14.04 8.32
C THR A 47 -10.13 13.00 7.67
N ILE A 48 -11.35 12.82 8.17
CA ILE A 48 -12.36 11.95 7.54
C ILE A 48 -12.65 12.39 6.09
N ASP A 49 -12.80 13.69 5.84
CA ASP A 49 -13.06 14.21 4.49
C ASP A 49 -11.86 14.08 3.57
N ARG A 50 -10.64 14.17 4.09
CA ARG A 50 -9.41 13.87 3.33
C ARG A 50 -9.33 12.41 2.91
N VAL A 51 -9.59 11.48 3.83
CA VAL A 51 -9.66 10.04 3.54
C VAL A 51 -10.69 9.77 2.43
N LYS A 52 -11.85 10.44 2.46
CA LYS A 52 -12.87 10.32 1.42
C LYS A 52 -12.39 10.85 0.06
N ARG A 53 -11.73 12.00 0.03
CA ARG A 53 -11.19 12.60 -1.22
C ARG A 53 -10.13 11.74 -1.87
N GLN A 54 -9.27 11.10 -1.10
CA GLN A 54 -8.24 10.18 -1.59
C GLN A 54 -8.82 9.06 -2.46
N ARG A 55 -10.07 8.65 -2.23
CA ARG A 55 -10.74 7.59 -3.01
C ARG A 55 -10.97 7.92 -4.49
N LYS A 56 -10.82 9.19 -4.88
CA LYS A 56 -10.93 9.63 -6.27
C LYS A 56 -9.57 9.75 -6.96
N GLY A 57 -8.47 9.64 -6.21
CA GLY A 57 -7.11 9.80 -6.72
C GLY A 57 -6.63 8.65 -7.60
N PRO A 58 -5.74 8.90 -8.57
CA PRO A 58 -5.22 7.88 -9.48
C PRO A 58 -4.44 6.78 -8.75
N GLU A 59 -3.63 7.14 -7.74
CA GLU A 59 -2.89 6.16 -6.94
C GLU A 59 -3.83 5.27 -6.13
N TRP A 60 -4.94 5.81 -5.60
CA TRP A 60 -5.95 4.99 -4.94
C TRP A 60 -6.65 4.03 -5.90
N LYS A 61 -6.92 4.43 -7.15
CA LYS A 61 -7.50 3.52 -8.15
C LYS A 61 -6.59 2.32 -8.38
N MET A 62 -5.30 2.58 -8.63
CA MET A 62 -4.29 1.53 -8.77
C MET A 62 -4.21 0.64 -7.52
N LEU A 63 -4.07 1.23 -6.33
CA LEU A 63 -3.99 0.46 -5.08
C LEU A 63 -5.28 -0.32 -4.79
N GLY A 64 -6.45 0.22 -5.12
CA GLY A 64 -7.74 -0.43 -4.94
C GLY A 64 -7.99 -1.58 -5.94
N GLU A 65 -7.39 -1.50 -7.12
CA GLU A 65 -7.36 -2.58 -8.10
C GLU A 65 -6.46 -3.72 -7.65
N VAL A 66 -5.32 -3.44 -7.03
CA VAL A 66 -4.34 -4.47 -6.61
C VAL A 66 -4.64 -5.04 -5.22
N ILE A 67 -4.90 -4.19 -4.21
CA ILE A 67 -5.19 -4.64 -2.85
C ILE A 67 -6.69 -4.96 -2.78
N LYS A 68 -7.04 -6.19 -2.40
CA LYS A 68 -8.43 -6.66 -2.23
C LYS A 68 -8.83 -6.76 -0.76
N ASP A 69 -7.90 -7.13 0.11
CA ASP A 69 -8.12 -7.23 1.55
C ASP A 69 -8.59 -5.90 2.14
N ARG A 70 -9.61 -6.00 2.99
CA ARG A 70 -10.31 -4.85 3.54
C ARG A 70 -9.45 -4.06 4.51
N LYS A 71 -8.74 -4.74 5.41
CA LYS A 71 -7.88 -4.11 6.42
C LYS A 71 -6.72 -3.40 5.72
N LEU A 72 -6.08 -4.07 4.76
CA LEU A 72 -4.97 -3.52 3.98
C LEU A 72 -5.40 -2.29 3.17
N ARG A 73 -6.58 -2.34 2.54
CA ARG A 73 -7.18 -1.18 1.85
C ARG A 73 -7.35 0.02 2.79
N LEU A 74 -7.86 -0.21 4.00
CA LEU A 74 -8.05 0.87 4.97
C LEU A 74 -6.71 1.48 5.39
N LEU A 75 -5.72 0.64 5.70
CA LEU A 75 -4.36 1.10 6.05
C LEU A 75 -3.69 1.84 4.88
N ALA A 76 -3.92 1.41 3.64
CA ALA A 76 -3.45 2.12 2.46
C ALA A 76 -4.10 3.52 2.33
N GLN A 77 -5.42 3.63 2.56
CA GLN A 77 -6.07 4.95 2.63
C GLN A 77 -5.48 5.83 3.73
N MET A 78 -5.20 5.26 4.90
CA MET A 78 -4.55 5.99 5.99
C MET A 78 -3.15 6.46 5.60
N GLY A 79 -2.37 5.63 4.91
CA GLY A 79 -1.05 6.00 4.38
C GLY A 79 -1.08 7.14 3.37
N LEU A 80 -2.04 7.12 2.44
CA LEU A 80 -2.26 8.23 1.51
C LEU A 80 -2.65 9.53 2.25
N THR A 81 -3.49 9.40 3.27
CA THR A 81 -3.91 10.54 4.12
C THR A 81 -2.73 11.10 4.92
N LEU A 82 -1.88 10.24 5.48
CA LEU A 82 -0.65 10.64 6.16
C LEU A 82 0.27 11.44 5.23
N ARG A 83 0.33 11.06 3.95
CA ARG A 83 1.13 11.80 2.96
C ARG A 83 0.60 13.20 2.72
N GLU A 84 -0.72 13.39 2.60
CA GLU A 84 -1.32 14.72 2.49
C GLU A 84 -1.10 15.59 3.74
N LEU A 85 -0.95 14.96 4.90
CA LEU A 85 -0.76 15.61 6.18
C LEU A 85 0.70 15.87 6.51
N GLU A 86 1.69 15.53 5.66
CA GLU A 86 3.12 15.65 5.98
C GLU A 86 3.55 17.05 6.45
N ASN A 87 2.87 18.10 5.99
CA ASN A 87 3.14 19.48 6.39
C ASN A 87 2.47 19.89 7.73
N ASP A 88 1.53 19.08 8.23
CA ASP A 88 0.84 19.25 9.51
C ASP A 88 1.32 18.17 10.50
N GLN A 89 2.36 18.52 11.27
CA GLN A 89 3.00 17.58 12.18
C GLN A 89 2.07 17.07 13.27
N GLU A 90 1.15 17.90 13.75
CA GLU A 90 0.23 17.55 14.83
C GLU A 90 -0.78 16.49 14.34
N LYS A 91 -1.43 16.75 13.19
CA LYS A 91 -2.38 15.80 12.61
C LYS A 91 -1.70 14.52 12.15
N THR A 92 -0.48 14.61 11.61
CA THR A 92 0.30 13.43 11.25
C THR A 92 0.58 12.55 12.48
N ARG A 93 1.05 13.13 13.58
CA ARG A 93 1.33 12.38 14.82
C ARG A 93 0.06 11.79 15.43
N SER A 94 -1.02 12.55 15.43
CA SER A 94 -2.33 12.09 15.92
C SER A 94 -2.81 10.88 15.12
N LEU A 95 -2.83 10.96 13.79
CA LEU A 95 -3.26 9.86 12.93
C LEU A 95 -2.35 8.63 13.07
N ARG A 96 -1.02 8.79 13.13
CA ARG A 96 -0.09 7.68 13.39
C ARG A 96 -0.37 6.99 14.72
N SER A 97 -0.60 7.77 15.78
CA SER A 97 -0.91 7.22 17.10
C SER A 97 -2.22 6.43 17.09
N LYS A 98 -3.23 6.93 16.39
CA LYS A 98 -4.53 6.25 16.22
C LYS A 98 -4.40 4.95 15.42
N ILE A 99 -3.63 4.95 14.33
CA ILE A 99 -3.34 3.74 13.55
C ILE A 99 -2.60 2.72 14.42
N HIS A 100 -1.54 3.15 15.11
CA HIS A 100 -0.76 2.28 15.99
C HIS A 100 -1.61 1.67 17.11
N HIS A 101 -2.46 2.48 17.74
CA HIS A 101 -3.33 2.01 18.82
C HIS A 101 -4.32 0.93 18.33
N ARG A 102 -4.86 1.07 17.12
CA ARG A 102 -5.87 0.15 16.58
C ARG A 102 -5.30 -1.08 15.86
N TYR A 103 -4.20 -0.91 15.13
CA TYR A 103 -3.66 -1.92 14.22
C TYR A 103 -2.24 -2.36 14.58
N GLY A 104 -1.70 -1.86 15.70
CA GLY A 104 -0.35 -2.16 16.16
C GLY A 104 0.73 -1.58 15.26
N ARG A 105 1.95 -2.07 15.48
CA ARG A 105 3.15 -1.66 14.74
C ARG A 105 3.06 -1.97 13.25
N ASP A 106 2.66 -3.19 12.90
CA ASP A 106 2.58 -3.63 11.50
C ASP A 106 1.58 -2.77 10.72
N GLY A 107 0.44 -2.45 11.33
CA GLY A 107 -0.55 -1.54 10.73
C GLY A 107 0.01 -0.15 10.47
N LEU A 108 0.78 0.41 11.41
CA LEU A 108 1.46 1.69 11.21
C LEU A 108 2.48 1.61 10.08
N HIS A 109 3.31 0.57 10.04
CA HIS A 109 4.32 0.40 9.01
C HIS A 109 3.73 0.17 7.61
N ILE A 110 2.59 -0.52 7.48
CA ILE A 110 1.83 -0.61 6.22
C ILE A 110 1.43 0.81 5.76
N ALA A 111 0.86 1.61 6.66
CA ALA A 111 0.47 2.97 6.35
C ALA A 111 1.68 3.84 5.97
N GLU A 112 2.81 3.67 6.66
CA GLU A 112 4.07 4.37 6.34
C GLU A 112 4.68 3.92 5.01
N ALA A 113 4.58 2.64 4.65
CA ALA A 113 5.02 2.12 3.37
C ALA A 113 4.23 2.76 2.22
N VAL A 114 2.91 2.91 2.39
CA VAL A 114 2.07 3.63 1.43
C VAL A 114 2.39 5.12 1.45
N GLN A 115 2.47 5.78 2.62
CA GLN A 115 2.85 7.19 2.74
C GLN A 115 4.12 7.50 1.94
N ASN A 116 5.11 6.61 1.98
CA ASN A 116 6.42 6.84 1.38
C ASN A 116 6.57 6.43 -0.09
N ASN A 117 5.49 5.99 -0.75
CA ASN A 117 5.48 5.41 -2.11
C ASN A 117 6.17 4.05 -2.24
N ILE A 118 6.43 3.33 -1.15
CA ILE A 118 7.13 2.04 -1.24
C ILE A 118 6.30 1.03 -2.03
N ILE A 119 5.01 0.94 -1.71
CA ILE A 119 4.08 0.00 -2.36
C ILE A 119 3.89 0.33 -3.84
N SER A 120 3.73 1.61 -4.18
CA SER A 120 3.58 2.05 -5.57
C SER A 120 4.82 1.74 -6.41
N ASN A 121 6.02 1.92 -5.85
CA ASN A 121 7.27 1.54 -6.53
C ASN A 121 7.44 0.01 -6.63
N PHE A 122 7.06 -0.74 -5.59
CA PHE A 122 7.08 -2.20 -5.62
C PHE A 122 6.15 -2.75 -6.70
N ILE A 123 4.92 -2.23 -6.80
CA ILE A 123 3.98 -2.57 -7.88
C ILE A 123 4.61 -2.30 -9.24
N GLY A 124 5.18 -1.10 -9.46
CA GLY A 124 5.83 -0.76 -10.72
C GLY A 124 7.02 -1.64 -11.08
N LEU A 125 7.74 -2.16 -10.08
CA LEU A 125 8.87 -3.06 -10.26
C LEU A 125 8.42 -4.50 -10.58
N GLU A 126 7.37 -4.99 -9.93
CA GLU A 126 6.89 -6.37 -10.10
C GLU A 126 5.97 -6.54 -11.31
N SER A 127 5.21 -5.50 -11.69
CA SER A 127 4.19 -5.58 -12.74
C SER A 127 4.69 -6.11 -14.09
N PRO A 128 5.91 -5.79 -14.58
CA PRO A 128 6.42 -6.33 -15.84
C PRO A 128 6.70 -7.84 -15.83
N TYR A 129 6.88 -8.44 -14.65
CA TYR A 129 7.28 -9.85 -14.49
C TYR A 129 6.09 -10.77 -14.19
N ILE A 130 4.89 -10.21 -14.10
CA ILE A 130 3.69 -10.92 -13.68
C ILE A 130 2.77 -11.13 -14.88
N GLY A 131 2.45 -12.40 -15.16
CA GLY A 131 1.55 -12.79 -16.25
C GLY A 131 0.08 -12.55 -15.93
N GLU A 132 -0.33 -12.74 -14.67
CA GLU A 132 -1.73 -12.62 -14.26
C GLU A 132 -1.93 -11.55 -13.15
N PRO A 133 -2.95 -10.67 -13.26
CA PRO A 133 -3.22 -9.64 -12.24
C PRO A 133 -3.42 -10.18 -10.81
N VAL A 134 -3.86 -11.44 -10.68
CA VAL A 134 -4.06 -12.09 -9.38
C VAL A 134 -2.72 -12.35 -8.66
N ASP A 135 -1.65 -12.62 -9.40
CA ASP A 135 -0.33 -12.85 -8.81
C ASP A 135 0.26 -11.57 -8.25
N LEU A 136 0.01 -10.43 -8.90
CA LEU A 136 0.39 -9.11 -8.39
C LEU A 136 -0.36 -8.78 -7.11
N THR A 137 -1.67 -9.06 -7.09
CA THR A 137 -2.50 -8.95 -5.88
C THR A 137 -1.89 -9.77 -4.74
N ASN A 138 -1.63 -11.07 -4.98
CA ASN A 138 -1.09 -11.98 -3.98
C ASN A 138 0.29 -11.54 -3.46
N ARG A 139 1.19 -11.08 -4.35
CA ARG A 139 2.53 -10.60 -3.96
C ARG A 139 2.45 -9.33 -3.11
N VAL A 140 1.63 -8.36 -3.51
CA VAL A 140 1.46 -7.11 -2.76
C VAL A 140 0.82 -7.38 -1.40
N GLU A 141 -0.24 -8.17 -1.33
CA GLU A 141 -0.89 -8.49 -0.06
C GLU A 141 0.00 -9.32 0.85
N LYS A 142 0.80 -10.25 0.31
CA LYS A 142 1.80 -10.99 1.08
C LYS A 142 2.84 -10.05 1.69
N LEU A 143 3.39 -9.13 0.90
CA LEU A 143 4.32 -8.11 1.38
C LEU A 143 3.69 -7.27 2.49
N LEU A 144 2.45 -6.84 2.32
CA LEU A 144 1.75 -6.01 3.30
C LEU A 144 1.41 -6.76 4.59
N ASN A 145 0.98 -8.01 4.50
CA ASN A 145 0.68 -8.83 5.68
C ASN A 145 1.95 -9.21 6.45
N ASP A 146 3.07 -9.39 5.76
CA ASP A 146 4.38 -9.72 6.34
C ASP A 146 5.34 -8.52 6.32
N ILE A 147 4.85 -7.30 6.60
CA ILE A 147 5.61 -6.05 6.36
C ILE A 147 7.02 -6.04 6.99
N GLU A 148 7.20 -6.59 8.20
CA GLU A 148 8.49 -6.65 8.92
C GLU A 148 9.52 -7.60 8.30
N LYS A 149 9.03 -8.51 7.46
CA LYS A 149 9.83 -9.50 6.74
C LYS A 149 10.34 -8.92 5.43
N TYR A 150 9.50 -8.15 4.73
CA TYR A 150 9.78 -7.59 3.42
C TYR A 150 10.40 -6.20 3.46
N ILE A 151 10.11 -5.39 4.48
CA ILE A 151 10.58 -4.01 4.58
C ILE A 151 11.38 -3.81 5.86
N VAL A 152 12.59 -3.27 5.70
CA VAL A 152 13.42 -2.80 6.81
C VAL A 152 13.34 -1.27 6.84
N PHE A 153 12.56 -0.76 7.80
CA PHE A 153 12.51 0.66 8.13
C PHE A 153 13.75 1.02 8.95
N ILE A 154 14.61 1.88 8.40
CA ILE A 154 15.86 2.30 9.02
C ILE A 154 15.64 3.63 9.74
N GLY A 155 15.88 3.62 11.05
CA GLY A 155 15.86 4.78 11.92
C GLY A 155 17.19 5.54 11.97
N PRO A 156 17.20 6.76 12.51
CA PRO A 156 18.41 7.58 12.61
C PRO A 156 19.45 7.01 13.58
N ASP A 157 19.02 6.23 14.57
CA ASP A 157 19.87 5.66 15.63
C ASP A 157 20.27 4.21 15.35
N ASP A 158 19.83 3.64 14.23
CA ASP A 158 20.18 2.27 13.86
C ASP A 158 21.67 2.17 13.50
N LYS A 159 22.31 1.15 14.07
CA LYS A 159 23.72 0.86 13.82
C LYS A 159 23.87 0.07 12.52
N GLY A 160 24.66 0.61 11.59
CA GLY A 160 24.87 0.03 10.26
C GLY A 160 25.29 -1.45 10.30
N ASP A 161 26.20 -1.84 11.19
CA ASP A 161 26.67 -3.24 11.26
C ASP A 161 25.59 -4.21 11.76
N VAL A 162 24.72 -3.76 12.67
CA VAL A 162 23.57 -4.55 13.13
C VAL A 162 22.56 -4.73 12.00
N LEU A 163 22.31 -3.68 11.23
CA LEU A 163 21.43 -3.73 10.06
C LEU A 163 21.97 -4.65 8.97
N VAL A 164 23.26 -4.56 8.65
CA VAL A 164 23.90 -5.46 7.68
C VAL A 164 23.71 -6.90 8.11
N ARG A 165 24.04 -7.25 9.35
CA ARG A 165 23.84 -8.61 9.86
C ARG A 165 22.38 -9.05 9.75
N ARG A 166 21.42 -8.19 10.12
CA ARG A 166 19.99 -8.50 10.04
C ARG A 166 19.53 -8.71 8.60
N VAL A 167 20.01 -7.90 7.67
CA VAL A 167 19.70 -8.04 6.24
C VAL A 167 20.32 -9.32 5.69
N SER A 168 21.60 -9.58 5.97
CA SER A 168 22.29 -10.82 5.56
C SER A 168 21.54 -12.07 6.00
N ILE A 169 21.10 -12.15 7.27
CA ILE A 169 20.33 -13.30 7.76
C ILE A 169 19.05 -13.55 6.95
N ARG A 170 18.37 -12.49 6.48
CA ARG A 170 17.17 -12.64 5.64
C ARG A 170 17.51 -13.11 4.22
N LEU A 171 18.59 -12.58 3.65
CA LEU A 171 19.07 -12.99 2.32
C LEU A 171 19.59 -14.44 2.33
N ASP A 172 20.26 -14.87 3.40
CA ASP A 172 20.73 -16.24 3.60
C ASP A 172 19.57 -17.22 3.78
N ALA A 173 18.49 -16.77 4.43
CA ALA A 173 17.28 -17.57 4.59
C ALA A 173 16.45 -17.69 3.31
N ASP A 174 16.88 -17.07 2.21
CA ASP A 174 16.19 -16.98 0.90
C ASP A 174 14.76 -16.44 1.02
N VAL A 175 14.54 -15.55 1.97
CA VAL A 175 13.24 -15.07 2.34
C VAL A 175 13.36 -13.59 2.73
N PRO A 176 12.88 -12.62 1.92
CA PRO A 176 12.04 -12.72 0.71
C PRO A 176 12.75 -12.49 -0.65
N ASP A 177 12.09 -12.88 -1.76
CA ASP A 177 12.53 -12.66 -3.17
C ASP A 177 12.98 -11.22 -3.45
N THR A 178 12.24 -10.27 -2.87
CA THR A 178 12.50 -8.83 -2.93
C THR A 178 12.50 -8.29 -1.50
N LEU A 179 13.66 -7.89 -0.99
CA LEU A 179 13.80 -7.21 0.29
C LEU A 179 13.93 -5.70 0.06
N ILE A 180 13.19 -4.91 0.83
CA ILE A 180 13.15 -3.46 0.69
C ILE A 180 13.81 -2.80 1.90
N LEU A 181 14.75 -1.88 1.67
CA LEU A 181 15.27 -0.98 2.70
C LEU A 181 14.70 0.41 2.50
N PHE A 182 14.19 1.01 3.57
CA PHE A 182 13.71 2.39 3.55
C PHE A 182 14.46 3.24 4.57
N GLY A 183 14.97 4.38 4.13
CA GLY A 183 15.63 5.35 5.01
C GLY A 183 15.29 6.78 4.64
N ALA A 184 15.02 7.62 5.64
CA ALA A 184 14.74 9.04 5.47
C ALA A 184 15.68 9.93 6.30
N TYR A 185 15.93 11.15 5.81
CA TYR A 185 16.82 12.14 6.42
C TYR A 185 18.19 11.55 6.77
N LYS A 186 18.54 11.50 8.06
CA LYS A 186 19.82 10.94 8.54
C LYS A 186 19.95 9.45 8.23
N ALA A 187 18.86 8.69 8.30
CA ALA A 187 18.83 7.26 8.03
C ALA A 187 19.14 6.91 6.56
N LYS A 188 18.98 7.86 5.63
CA LYS A 188 19.34 7.68 4.22
C LYS A 188 20.80 7.27 4.05
N ARG A 189 21.72 7.90 4.78
CA ARG A 189 23.16 7.57 4.71
C ARG A 189 23.44 6.17 5.23
N VAL A 190 22.72 5.76 6.28
CA VAL A 190 22.82 4.41 6.84
C VAL A 190 22.33 3.38 5.82
N ALA A 191 21.19 3.61 5.17
CA ALA A 191 20.64 2.73 4.13
C ALA A 191 21.62 2.53 2.96
N ILE A 192 22.26 3.61 2.48
CA ILE A 192 23.28 3.54 1.42
C ILE A 192 24.49 2.72 1.86
N SER A 193 24.96 2.92 3.10
CA SER A 193 26.09 2.15 3.64
C SER A 193 25.77 0.65 3.76
N VAL A 194 24.55 0.32 4.21
CA VAL A 194 24.07 -1.07 4.29
C VAL A 194 24.03 -1.69 2.89
N ARG A 195 23.42 -1.01 1.90
CA ARG A 195 23.40 -1.48 0.50
C ARG A 195 24.78 -1.82 -0.02
N SER A 196 25.75 -0.91 0.12
CA SER A 196 27.11 -1.14 -0.39
C SER A 196 27.81 -2.35 0.24
N LYS A 197 27.55 -2.62 1.53
CA LYS A 197 28.06 -3.81 2.22
C LYS A 197 27.37 -5.09 1.74
N ILE A 198 26.06 -5.04 1.51
CA ILE A 198 25.29 -6.18 1.00
C ILE A 198 25.70 -6.54 -0.43
N GLU A 199 25.82 -5.57 -1.33
CA GLU A 199 26.27 -5.80 -2.73
C GLU A 199 27.62 -6.51 -2.81
N LYS A 200 28.54 -6.19 -1.89
CA LYS A 200 29.86 -6.83 -1.84
C LYS A 200 29.80 -8.26 -1.29
N ALA A 201 28.88 -8.53 -0.37
CA ALA A 201 28.78 -9.82 0.31
C ALA A 201 27.86 -10.83 -0.41
N PHE A 202 26.90 -10.34 -1.21
CA PHE A 202 25.83 -11.14 -1.81
C PHE A 202 25.77 -10.92 -3.32
N SER A 203 26.69 -11.53 -4.08
CA SER A 203 26.76 -11.39 -5.55
C SER A 203 25.58 -12.01 -6.29
N SER A 204 24.80 -12.88 -5.64
CA SER A 204 23.57 -13.48 -6.19
C SER A 204 22.35 -12.55 -6.11
N TYR A 205 22.53 -11.30 -5.67
CA TYR A 205 21.47 -10.32 -5.55
C TYR A 205 21.82 -9.06 -6.33
N ALA A 206 20.82 -8.48 -7.01
CA ALA A 206 20.89 -7.17 -7.61
C ALA A 206 20.19 -6.15 -6.73
N THR A 207 20.66 -4.90 -6.79
CA THR A 207 20.00 -3.80 -6.09
C THR A 207 19.55 -2.73 -7.07
N SER A 208 18.39 -2.13 -6.78
CA SER A 208 17.92 -0.92 -7.44
C SER A 208 17.45 0.08 -6.38
N SER A 209 17.30 1.34 -6.75
CA SER A 209 16.88 2.35 -5.77
C SER A 209 16.11 3.51 -6.39
N VAL A 210 15.15 4.02 -5.62
CA VAL A 210 14.45 5.27 -5.88
C VAL A 210 14.87 6.27 -4.81
N GLU A 211 15.53 7.36 -5.23
CA GLU A 211 16.12 8.33 -4.33
C GLU A 211 15.53 9.73 -4.55
N THR A 212 15.24 10.41 -3.45
CA THR A 212 14.96 11.85 -3.43
C THR A 212 15.99 12.56 -2.54
N LYS A 213 15.92 13.90 -2.45
CA LYS A 213 16.81 14.66 -1.55
C LYS A 213 16.77 14.16 -0.10
N ILE A 214 15.60 13.70 0.37
CA ILE A 214 15.37 13.37 1.77
C ILE A 214 15.21 11.87 2.05
N LYS A 215 14.86 11.04 1.07
CA LYS A 215 14.59 9.60 1.31
C LYS A 215 15.20 8.71 0.24
N ILE A 216 15.39 7.45 0.59
CA ILE A 216 15.82 6.39 -0.32
C ILE A 216 14.97 5.13 -0.07
N ILE A 217 14.56 4.51 -1.16
CA ILE A 217 13.97 3.16 -1.18
C ILE A 217 14.95 2.30 -1.97
N ILE A 218 15.41 1.20 -1.38
CA ILE A 218 16.35 0.27 -2.00
C ILE A 218 15.66 -1.07 -2.12
N PHE A 219 15.60 -1.61 -3.33
CA PHE A 219 15.11 -2.95 -3.60
C PHE A 219 16.31 -3.88 -3.77
N ILE A 220 16.29 -5.02 -3.08
CA ILE A 220 17.31 -6.06 -3.15
C ILE A 220 16.61 -7.30 -3.66
N ASN A 221 16.90 -7.67 -4.90
CA ASN A 221 16.22 -8.75 -5.62
C ASN A 221 17.20 -9.87 -5.90
N LYS A 222 16.76 -11.12 -5.73
CA LYS A 222 17.57 -12.27 -6.11
C LYS A 222 17.77 -12.30 -7.64
N LEU A 223 18.99 -12.57 -8.08
CA LEU A 223 19.29 -12.84 -9.49
C LEU A 223 18.81 -14.26 -9.80
N ASN A 224 17.91 -14.38 -10.78
CA ASN A 224 17.49 -15.68 -11.34
C ASN A 224 18.60 -16.32 -12.17
#